data_AF-J5PLX0-F1
#
_entry.id   AF-J5PLX0-F1
#
_cell.length_a   1.000
_cell.length_b   1.000
_cell.length_c   1.000
_cell.angle_alpha   90.00
_cell.angle_beta   90.00
_cell.angle_gamma   90.00
#
_symmetry.space_group_name_H-M   'P 1'
#
loop_
_entity.id
_entity.type
_entity.pdbx_description
1 polymer ?
#
loop_
_entity_poly.entity_id
_entity_poly.type
_entity_poly.pdbx_seq_one_letter_code
_entity_poly.pdbx_strand_id
1 'polypeptide(L)'
;MRLLLCKNWFTSPVISPLLYTRCLSAMTNAASFPIAPQAPPTWSFTPTDIGGKTTEIIDKSNKFYELMSQVESPSVTNFIEPFMKFENELGPIINRLTFLQHVSSDKEIRDASVDSSMKLDELNIDLSLRHDIFLQFARVWQDAQPKADSLKKETFKYIEKSYKDFIHSGLELDEANRLKIKEIKKKISMNSINFSRISVNRRNISLSPKSNWRVCRTPSWRSLRQPSPRKVVKTLCIKLLSSTRTFSP
;
A
#
# COMPACT_ATOMS: atom_id res chain seq x y z
N MET A 1 -50.17 -40.78 -15.29
CA MET A 1 -51.47 -40.99 -14.62
C MET A 1 -51.23 -40.83 -13.13
N ARG A 2 -51.68 -39.71 -12.53
CA ARG A 2 -52.93 -39.60 -11.75
C ARG A 2 -53.02 -40.70 -10.66
N LEU A 3 -53.28 -40.45 -9.38
CA LEU A 3 -53.64 -39.29 -8.57
C LEU A 3 -53.56 -39.80 -7.10
N LEU A 4 -53.24 -38.88 -6.18
CA LEU A 4 -53.87 -38.69 -4.87
C LEU A 4 -54.08 -39.90 -3.94
N LEU A 5 -53.57 -39.75 -2.72
CA LEU A 5 -54.45 -39.53 -1.56
C LEU A 5 -53.69 -38.78 -0.47
N CYS A 6 -53.94 -37.47 -0.39
CA CYS A 6 -53.85 -36.71 0.85
C CYS A 6 -54.94 -37.21 1.81
N LYS A 7 -54.68 -37.22 3.13
CA LYS A 7 -55.62 -36.79 4.17
C LYS A 7 -54.90 -36.61 5.52
N ASN A 8 -54.80 -35.32 5.86
CA ASN A 8 -54.96 -34.65 7.16
C ASN A 8 -54.22 -35.18 8.40
N TRP A 9 -53.32 -34.41 9.02
CA TRP A 9 -53.53 -33.18 9.81
C TRP A 9 -54.21 -33.42 11.17
N PHE A 10 -53.47 -33.03 12.21
CA PHE A 10 -53.84 -32.83 13.63
C PHE A 10 -54.04 -34.06 14.52
N THR A 11 -52.95 -34.44 15.21
CA THR A 11 -52.96 -34.69 16.66
C THR A 11 -51.57 -34.39 17.24
N SER A 12 -51.43 -33.25 17.92
CA SER A 12 -50.26 -32.95 18.74
C SER A 12 -50.41 -33.63 20.10
N PRO A 13 -49.43 -34.40 20.60
CA PRO A 13 -49.26 -34.57 22.03
C PRO A 13 -48.39 -33.42 22.55
N VAL A 14 -48.92 -32.68 23.51
CA VAL A 14 -48.22 -31.67 24.30
C VAL A 14 -47.03 -32.37 24.99
N ILE A 15 -45.82 -32.11 24.50
CA ILE A 15 -44.58 -32.59 25.14
C ILE A 15 -44.23 -31.61 26.26
N SER A 16 -44.33 -32.09 27.49
CA SER A 16 -43.99 -31.41 28.73
C SER A 16 -42.58 -30.79 28.67
N PRO A 17 -42.38 -29.51 29.06
CA PRO A 17 -41.10 -28.83 28.94
C PRO A 17 -40.32 -28.94 30.24
N LEU A 18 -39.99 -30.14 30.72
CA LEU A 18 -39.07 -30.30 31.84
C LEU A 18 -38.23 -31.54 31.59
N LEU A 19 -36.92 -31.40 31.76
CA LEU A 19 -35.85 -32.38 31.51
C LEU A 19 -35.20 -32.34 30.12
N TYR A 20 -34.91 -31.14 29.60
CA TYR A 20 -33.70 -30.95 28.79
C TYR A 20 -32.56 -30.52 29.72
N THR A 21 -32.12 -31.42 30.59
CA THR A 21 -30.84 -31.27 31.27
C THR A 21 -29.78 -31.56 30.23
N ARG A 22 -29.38 -30.51 29.51
CA ARG A 22 -28.20 -30.51 28.65
C ARG A 22 -27.04 -30.94 29.54
N CYS A 23 -26.61 -32.20 29.44
CA CYS A 23 -25.32 -32.63 29.96
C CYS A 23 -24.27 -31.75 29.29
N LEU A 24 -23.87 -30.67 29.97
CA LEU A 24 -22.56 -30.08 29.81
C LEU A 24 -21.59 -31.12 30.35
N SER A 25 -21.27 -32.11 29.52
CA SER A 25 -20.03 -32.85 29.67
C SER A 25 -18.94 -31.80 29.64
N ALA A 26 -18.34 -31.52 30.79
CA ALA A 26 -17.14 -30.72 30.89
C ALA A 26 -16.11 -31.40 30.00
N MET A 27 -15.91 -30.87 28.80
CA MET A 27 -14.74 -31.23 28.01
C MET A 27 -13.56 -30.59 28.73
N THR A 28 -12.99 -31.29 29.70
CA THR A 28 -11.60 -31.09 30.11
C THR A 28 -10.71 -31.63 28.99
N ASN A 29 -10.87 -31.07 27.78
CA ASN A 29 -9.78 -31.02 26.84
C ASN A 29 -8.86 -29.96 27.42
N ALA A 30 -7.81 -30.41 28.12
CA ALA A 30 -6.58 -29.65 28.24
C ALA A 30 -6.00 -29.50 26.82
N ALA A 31 -6.65 -28.66 26.01
CA ALA A 31 -6.09 -28.19 24.76
C ALA A 31 -4.91 -27.32 25.17
N SER A 32 -3.71 -27.90 25.11
CA SER A 32 -2.46 -27.16 25.24
C SER A 32 -2.55 -25.93 24.32
N PHE A 33 -2.41 -24.74 24.88
CA PHE A 33 -2.37 -23.51 24.07
C PHE A 33 -1.33 -23.70 22.97
N PRO A 34 -1.66 -23.40 21.69
CA PRO A 34 -0.71 -23.55 20.61
C PRO A 34 0.53 -22.71 20.92
N ILE A 35 1.68 -23.38 21.04
CA ILE A 35 2.96 -22.71 21.27
C ILE A 35 3.23 -21.86 20.03
N ALA A 36 3.43 -20.55 20.23
CA ALA A 36 3.71 -19.65 19.14
C ALA A 36 4.97 -20.12 18.39
N PRO A 37 4.96 -20.18 17.04
CA PRO A 37 6.10 -20.66 16.27
C PRO A 37 7.33 -19.74 16.36
N GLN A 38 7.16 -18.52 16.90
CA GLN A 38 8.21 -17.52 17.05
C GLN A 38 8.16 -16.87 18.44
N ALA A 39 9.34 -16.59 18.99
CA ALA A 39 9.48 -15.86 20.25
C ALA A 39 9.01 -14.40 20.10
N PRO A 40 8.51 -13.78 21.18
CA PRO A 40 8.14 -12.36 21.15
C PRO A 40 9.38 -11.48 20.88
N PRO A 41 9.20 -10.33 20.20
CA PRO A 41 10.29 -9.39 19.99
C PRO A 41 10.75 -8.80 21.33
N THR A 42 12.07 -8.71 21.50
CA THR A 42 12.71 -8.05 22.64
C THR A 42 12.92 -6.56 22.36
N TRP A 43 12.67 -5.73 23.37
CA TRP A 43 12.72 -4.26 23.27
C TRP A 43 13.80 -3.62 24.15
N SER A 44 14.67 -4.43 24.75
CA SER A 44 15.79 -3.96 25.58
C SER A 44 16.97 -3.55 24.69
N PHE A 45 17.10 -2.26 24.41
CA PHE A 45 18.21 -1.69 23.65
C PHE A 45 18.82 -0.51 24.42
N THR A 46 20.14 -0.39 24.38
CA THR A 46 20.83 0.85 24.80
C THR A 46 20.99 1.80 23.61
N PRO A 47 21.14 3.12 23.83
CA PRO A 47 21.35 4.07 22.73
C PRO A 47 22.54 3.71 21.83
N THR A 48 23.63 3.20 22.42
CA THR A 48 24.83 2.74 21.68
C THR A 48 24.56 1.50 20.85
N ASP A 49 23.76 0.55 21.37
CA ASP A 49 23.40 -0.67 20.63
C ASP A 49 22.57 -0.35 19.39
N ILE A 50 21.68 0.64 19.48
CA ILE A 50 20.83 1.08 18.36
C ILE A 50 21.72 1.61 17.23
N GLY A 51 22.66 2.51 17.55
CA GLY A 51 23.60 3.04 16.58
C GLY A 51 24.46 1.96 15.92
N GLY A 52 25.03 1.05 16.73
CA GLY A 52 25.87 -0.04 16.23
C GLY A 52 25.12 -1.04 15.34
N LYS A 53 23.87 -1.39 15.70
CA LYS A 53 23.02 -2.25 14.87
C LYS A 53 22.65 -1.59 13.55
N THR A 54 22.38 -0.29 13.56
CA THR A 54 22.09 0.45 12.33
C THR A 54 23.27 0.43 11.37
N THR A 55 24.50 0.65 11.85
CA THR A 55 25.70 0.55 11.01
C THR A 55 25.92 -0.86 10.49
N GLU A 56 25.69 -1.89 11.32
CA GLU A 56 25.79 -3.29 10.89
C GLU A 56 24.79 -3.61 9.76
N ILE A 57 23.55 -3.11 9.85
CA ILE A 57 22.52 -3.29 8.81
C ILE A 57 22.93 -2.61 7.51
N ILE A 58 23.48 -1.39 7.58
CA ILE A 58 23.96 -0.64 6.41
C ILE A 58 25.06 -1.43 5.71
N ASP A 59 26.07 -1.88 6.45
CA ASP A 59 27.19 -2.65 5.89
C ASP A 59 26.75 -3.98 5.29
N LYS A 60 25.85 -4.70 5.96
CA LYS A 60 25.27 -5.95 5.45
C LYS A 60 24.49 -5.72 4.16
N SER A 61 23.69 -4.66 4.10
CA SER A 61 22.90 -4.31 2.91
C SER A 61 23.76 -3.92 1.74
N ASN A 62 24.77 -3.08 1.94
CA ASN A 62 25.69 -2.70 0.87
C ASN A 62 26.41 -3.92 0.28
N LYS A 63 26.96 -4.78 1.14
CA LYS A 63 27.62 -6.03 0.73
C LYS A 63 26.65 -6.96 -0.02
N PHE A 64 25.43 -7.13 0.49
CA PHE A 64 24.44 -7.99 -0.15
C PHE A 64 24.10 -7.49 -1.56
N TYR A 65 23.83 -6.20 -1.71
CA TYR A 65 23.50 -5.63 -3.02
C TYR A 65 24.70 -5.62 -3.99
N GLU A 66 25.93 -5.45 -3.50
CA GLU A 66 27.14 -5.66 -4.31
C GLU A 66 27.24 -7.09 -4.83
N LEU A 67 27.06 -8.10 -3.96
CA LEU A 67 27.08 -9.51 -4.37
C LEU A 67 25.98 -9.82 -5.38
N MET A 68 24.77 -9.33 -5.14
CA MET A 68 23.66 -9.52 -6.06
C MET A 68 23.91 -8.82 -7.39
N SER A 69 24.54 -7.64 -7.40
CA SER A 69 24.87 -6.92 -8.65
C SER A 69 25.81 -7.67 -9.60
N GLN A 70 26.58 -8.64 -9.08
CA GLN A 70 27.55 -9.42 -9.84
C GLN A 70 27.00 -10.74 -10.40
N VAL A 71 25.73 -11.07 -10.14
CA VAL A 71 25.11 -12.31 -10.64
C VAL A 71 24.92 -12.21 -12.16
N GLU A 72 25.65 -13.03 -12.92
CA GLU A 72 25.61 -13.02 -14.39
C GLU A 72 24.25 -13.45 -14.97
N SER A 73 23.72 -14.57 -14.45
CA SER A 73 22.46 -15.18 -14.89
C SER A 73 21.47 -15.23 -13.72
N PRO A 74 20.71 -14.14 -13.48
CA PRO A 74 19.79 -14.07 -12.36
C PRO A 74 18.59 -15.00 -12.58
N SER A 75 18.25 -15.78 -11.56
CA SER A 75 17.12 -16.71 -11.59
C SER A 75 16.31 -16.59 -10.30
N VAL A 76 15.14 -17.24 -10.25
CA VAL A 76 14.31 -17.21 -9.03
C VAL A 76 15.07 -17.76 -7.82
N THR A 77 15.83 -18.84 -7.99
CA THR A 77 16.55 -19.50 -6.88
C THR A 77 17.83 -18.78 -6.48
N ASN A 78 18.56 -18.19 -7.43
CA ASN A 78 19.85 -17.56 -7.15
C ASN A 78 19.74 -16.06 -6.82
N PHE A 79 18.69 -15.39 -7.26
CA PHE A 79 18.53 -13.95 -7.09
C PHE A 79 17.32 -13.61 -6.21
N ILE A 80 16.12 -14.06 -6.60
CA ILE A 80 14.88 -13.68 -5.89
C ILE A 80 14.80 -14.30 -4.49
N GLU A 81 15.14 -15.59 -4.33
CA GLU A 81 15.12 -16.25 -3.02
C GLU A 81 16.08 -15.62 -2.00
N PRO A 82 17.34 -15.31 -2.33
CA PRO A 82 18.21 -14.54 -1.45
C PRO A 82 17.64 -13.18 -1.07
N PHE A 83 17.05 -12.43 -2.01
CA PHE A 83 16.40 -11.15 -1.71
C PHE A 83 15.26 -11.31 -0.70
N MET A 84 14.37 -12.29 -0.91
CA MET A 84 13.27 -12.56 0.01
C MET A 84 13.78 -12.97 1.41
N LYS A 85 14.83 -13.78 1.49
CA LYS A 85 15.44 -14.17 2.78
C LYS A 85 16.05 -12.95 3.47
N PHE A 86 16.80 -12.14 2.73
CA PHE A 86 17.45 -10.94 3.23
C PHE A 86 16.45 -9.92 3.80
N GLU A 87 15.36 -9.66 3.07
CA GLU A 87 14.26 -8.79 3.54
C GLU A 87 13.58 -9.34 4.80
N ASN A 88 13.33 -10.66 4.84
CA ASN A 88 12.72 -11.32 6.00
C ASN A 88 13.61 -11.28 7.25
N GLU A 89 14.93 -11.36 7.08
CA GLU A 89 15.89 -11.30 8.18
C GLU A 89 16.02 -9.87 8.73
N LEU A 90 16.11 -8.86 7.85
CA LEU A 90 16.33 -7.48 8.27
C LEU A 90 15.05 -6.77 8.72
N GLY A 91 13.90 -7.07 8.12
CA GLY A 91 12.63 -6.39 8.38
C GLY A 91 12.27 -6.30 9.88
N PRO A 92 12.26 -7.42 10.63
CA PRO A 92 11.99 -7.40 12.07
C PRO A 92 13.01 -6.60 12.87
N ILE A 93 14.28 -6.59 12.46
CA ILE A 93 15.34 -5.85 13.16
C ILE A 93 15.15 -4.35 12.94
N ILE A 94 14.99 -3.93 11.68
CA ILE A 94 14.73 -2.53 11.31
C ILE A 94 13.50 -2.01 12.05
N ASN A 95 12.39 -2.76 12.01
CA ASN A 95 11.16 -2.38 12.70
C ASN A 95 11.35 -2.19 14.20
N ARG A 96 12.15 -3.05 14.87
CA ARG A 96 12.44 -2.87 16.29
C ARG A 96 13.25 -1.60 16.55
N LEU A 97 14.22 -1.28 15.70
CA LEU A 97 15.06 -0.09 15.86
C LEU A 97 14.29 1.20 15.60
N THR A 98 13.43 1.24 14.57
CA THR A 98 12.69 2.46 14.19
C THR A 98 11.44 2.67 15.01
N PHE A 99 10.84 1.62 15.60
CA PHE A 99 9.62 1.76 16.39
C PHE A 99 9.84 2.47 17.73
N LEU A 100 11.04 2.36 18.31
CA LEU A 100 11.37 2.91 19.63
C LEU A 100 11.15 4.42 19.74
N GLN A 101 11.32 5.17 18.64
CA GLN A 101 11.07 6.62 18.60
C GLN A 101 9.64 7.00 19.00
N HIS A 102 8.67 6.11 18.83
CA HIS A 102 7.25 6.38 19.10
C HIS A 102 6.80 5.96 20.49
N VAL A 103 7.49 4.98 21.11
CA VAL A 103 6.98 4.30 22.31
C VAL A 103 7.91 4.35 23.52
N SER A 104 9.21 4.58 23.32
CA SER A 104 10.15 4.61 24.45
C SER A 104 9.89 5.82 25.35
N SER A 105 9.96 5.63 26.66
CA SER A 105 9.87 6.70 27.65
C SER A 105 11.16 7.53 27.73
N ASP A 106 12.31 6.90 27.44
CA ASP A 106 13.62 7.55 27.46
C ASP A 106 13.86 8.39 26.20
N LYS A 107 14.29 9.63 26.40
CA LYS A 107 14.59 10.58 25.32
C LYS A 107 15.81 10.13 24.51
N GLU A 108 16.86 9.62 25.14
CA GLU A 108 18.10 9.24 24.42
C GLU A 108 17.85 8.07 23.47
N ILE A 109 17.04 7.10 23.90
CA ILE A 109 16.61 5.98 23.06
C ILE A 109 15.76 6.46 21.88
N ARG A 110 14.84 7.41 22.11
CA ARG A 110 14.02 7.96 21.02
C ARG A 110 14.87 8.70 20.00
N ASP A 111 15.79 9.55 20.45
CA ASP A 111 16.67 10.31 19.56
C ASP A 111 17.57 9.37 18.74
N ALA A 112 18.18 8.35 19.37
CA ALA A 112 18.98 7.34 18.66
C ALA A 112 18.16 6.53 17.63
N SER A 113 16.88 6.26 17.94
CA SER A 113 15.94 5.60 17.04
C SER A 113 15.56 6.48 15.84
N VAL A 114 15.34 7.78 16.06
CA VAL A 114 15.10 8.76 14.98
C VAL A 114 16.32 8.86 14.06
N ASP A 115 17.52 9.02 14.63
CA ASP A 115 18.76 9.10 13.85
C ASP A 115 19.00 7.83 13.03
N SER A 116 18.67 6.66 13.60
CA SER A 116 18.75 5.39 12.90
C SER A 116 17.73 5.28 11.77
N SER A 117 16.49 5.73 11.99
CA SER A 117 15.46 5.77 10.96
C SER A 117 15.90 6.64 9.78
N MET A 118 16.45 7.82 10.04
CA MET A 118 16.96 8.72 8.99
C MET A 118 18.04 8.04 8.13
N LYS A 119 19.02 7.40 8.77
CA LYS A 119 20.10 6.68 8.06
C LYS A 119 19.58 5.50 7.23
N LEU A 120 18.63 4.74 7.76
CA LEU A 120 18.04 3.59 7.06
C LEU A 120 17.15 4.05 5.89
N ASP A 121 16.46 5.18 6.02
CA ASP A 121 15.69 5.78 4.94
C ASP A 121 16.61 6.27 3.81
N GLU A 122 17.73 6.92 4.15
CA GLU A 122 18.76 7.31 3.18
C GLU A 122 19.31 6.10 2.42
N LEU A 123 19.69 5.03 3.14
CA LEU A 123 20.13 3.78 2.53
C LEU A 123 19.06 3.20 1.60
N ASN A 124 17.81 3.12 2.03
CA ASN A 124 16.74 2.57 1.22
C ASN A 124 16.52 3.36 -0.08
N ILE A 125 16.63 4.70 -0.03
CA ILE A 125 16.59 5.54 -1.22
C ILE A 125 17.74 5.18 -2.16
N ASP A 126 18.96 5.07 -1.66
CA ASP A 126 20.13 4.76 -2.49
C ASP A 126 20.02 3.38 -3.13
N LEU A 127 19.64 2.36 -2.35
CA LEU A 127 19.44 0.99 -2.83
C LEU A 127 18.27 0.89 -3.83
N SER A 128 17.18 1.64 -3.62
CA SER A 128 16.04 1.64 -4.55
C SER A 128 16.37 2.24 -5.91
N LEU A 129 17.39 3.11 -5.99
CA LEU A 129 17.81 3.80 -7.22
C LEU A 129 18.93 3.09 -7.97
N ARG A 130 19.39 1.93 -7.47
CA ARG A 130 20.43 1.11 -8.11
C ARG A 130 19.94 0.49 -9.41
N HIS A 131 20.44 1.02 -10.53
CA HIS A 131 20.03 0.62 -11.87
C HIS A 131 20.54 -0.78 -12.25
N ASP A 132 21.71 -1.16 -11.77
CA ASP A 132 22.31 -2.49 -11.90
C ASP A 132 21.39 -3.59 -11.36
N ILE A 133 20.81 -3.38 -10.17
CA ILE A 133 19.87 -4.32 -9.57
C ILE A 133 18.55 -4.35 -10.34
N PHE A 134 18.06 -3.19 -10.78
CA PHE A 134 16.88 -3.12 -11.65
C PHE A 134 17.05 -3.97 -12.91
N LEU A 135 18.20 -3.91 -13.59
CA LEU A 135 18.45 -4.70 -14.79
C LEU A 135 18.36 -6.20 -14.51
N GLN A 136 18.80 -6.66 -13.34
CA GLN A 136 18.67 -8.06 -12.96
C GLN A 136 17.22 -8.45 -12.68
N PHE A 137 16.48 -7.63 -11.93
CA PHE A 137 15.04 -7.84 -11.74
C PHE A 137 14.27 -7.85 -13.06
N ALA A 138 14.65 -6.99 -14.01
CA ALA A 138 14.04 -6.96 -15.35
C ALA A 138 14.29 -8.26 -16.13
N ARG A 139 15.51 -8.82 -16.07
CA ARG A 139 15.83 -10.13 -16.67
C ARG A 139 15.00 -11.25 -16.04
N VAL A 140 14.95 -11.32 -14.70
CA VAL A 140 14.14 -12.35 -14.01
C VAL A 140 12.66 -12.20 -14.34
N TRP A 141 12.17 -10.96 -14.43
CA TRP A 141 10.77 -10.70 -14.79
C TRP A 141 10.45 -11.21 -16.20
N GLN A 142 11.29 -10.94 -17.19
CA GLN A 142 11.12 -11.44 -18.56
C GLN A 142 11.09 -12.98 -18.61
N ASP A 143 11.95 -13.64 -17.84
CA ASP A 143 11.99 -15.10 -17.75
C ASP A 143 10.80 -15.71 -16.99
N ALA A 144 10.23 -14.96 -16.02
CA ALA A 144 9.13 -15.41 -15.18
C ALA A 144 7.76 -15.23 -15.84
N GLN A 145 7.57 -14.22 -16.70
CA GLN A 145 6.32 -13.94 -17.43
C GLN A 145 5.73 -15.16 -18.16
N PRO A 146 6.48 -15.89 -19.02
CA PRO A 146 5.95 -17.05 -19.72
C PRO A 146 5.72 -18.26 -18.80
N LYS A 147 6.30 -18.24 -17.59
CA LYS A 147 6.28 -19.34 -16.61
C LYS A 147 5.31 -19.09 -15.47
N ALA A 148 4.41 -18.12 -15.60
CA ALA A 148 3.50 -17.68 -14.54
C ALA A 148 2.71 -18.83 -13.89
N ASP A 149 2.25 -19.80 -14.68
CA ASP A 149 1.46 -20.94 -14.19
C ASP A 149 2.31 -22.02 -13.50
N SER A 150 3.62 -22.07 -13.79
CA SER A 150 4.55 -23.05 -13.20
C SER A 150 5.17 -22.58 -11.89
N LEU A 151 5.21 -21.27 -11.65
CA LEU A 151 5.78 -20.68 -10.44
C LEU A 151 4.74 -20.65 -9.30
N LYS A 152 5.24 -20.65 -8.06
CA LYS A 152 4.38 -20.35 -6.91
C LYS A 152 3.77 -18.96 -7.08
N LYS A 153 2.45 -18.85 -6.88
CA LYS A 153 1.70 -17.59 -7.05
C LYS A 153 2.28 -16.43 -6.24
N GLU A 154 2.72 -16.70 -5.02
CA GLU A 154 3.35 -15.71 -4.14
C GLU A 154 4.69 -15.22 -4.70
N THR A 155 5.57 -16.13 -5.12
CA THR A 155 6.86 -15.77 -5.72
C THR A 155 6.67 -14.97 -7.01
N PHE A 156 5.75 -15.39 -7.88
CA PHE A 156 5.43 -14.61 -9.09
C PHE A 156 4.93 -13.21 -8.72
N LYS A 157 4.08 -13.10 -7.69
CA LYS A 157 3.58 -11.81 -7.23
C LYS A 157 4.68 -10.91 -6.66
N TYR A 158 5.64 -11.47 -5.95
CA TYR A 158 6.81 -10.74 -5.45
C TYR A 158 7.64 -10.16 -6.61
N ILE A 159 7.93 -10.97 -7.64
CA ILE A 159 8.68 -10.52 -8.82
C ILE A 159 7.92 -9.43 -9.56
N GLU A 160 6.61 -9.63 -9.80
CA GLU A 160 5.75 -8.65 -10.47
C GLU A 160 5.74 -7.31 -9.71
N LYS A 161 5.55 -7.37 -8.39
CA LYS A 161 5.49 -6.17 -7.55
C LYS A 161 6.84 -5.45 -7.53
N SER A 162 7.93 -6.17 -7.30
CA SER A 162 9.28 -5.60 -7.24
C SER A 162 9.65 -4.93 -8.56
N TYR A 163 9.38 -5.58 -9.69
CA TYR A 163 9.59 -4.98 -11.01
C TYR A 163 8.77 -3.69 -11.18
N LYS A 164 7.46 -3.73 -10.86
CA LYS A 164 6.59 -2.56 -10.95
C LYS A 164 7.07 -1.41 -10.06
N ASP A 165 7.57 -1.67 -8.87
CA ASP A 165 8.08 -0.64 -7.96
C ASP A 165 9.30 0.10 -8.56
N PHE A 166 10.17 -0.62 -9.28
CA PHE A 166 11.26 0.01 -10.05
C PHE A 166 10.75 0.81 -11.26
N ILE A 167 9.72 0.33 -11.96
CA ILE A 167 9.09 1.06 -13.08
C ILE A 167 8.45 2.36 -12.57
N HIS A 168 7.69 2.31 -11.48
CA HIS A 168 7.11 3.50 -10.85
C HIS A 168 8.19 4.46 -10.34
N SER A 169 9.37 3.95 -10.00
CA SER A 169 10.52 4.78 -9.63
C SER A 169 11.18 5.48 -10.82
N GLY A 170 10.90 5.02 -12.05
CA GLY A 170 11.36 5.60 -13.31
C GLY A 170 12.68 5.03 -13.80
N LEU A 171 13.10 3.84 -13.35
CA LEU A 171 14.42 3.27 -13.65
C LEU A 171 14.57 2.67 -15.05
N GLU A 172 13.46 2.39 -15.72
CA GLU A 172 13.42 1.94 -17.12
C GLU A 172 13.71 3.08 -18.11
N LEU A 173 13.54 4.33 -17.69
CA LEU A 173 13.72 5.48 -18.57
C LEU A 173 15.20 5.74 -18.90
N ASP A 174 15.42 6.45 -20.00
CA ASP A 174 16.73 6.98 -20.38
C ASP A 174 17.31 7.87 -19.28
N GLU A 175 18.64 7.96 -19.25
CA GLU A 175 19.37 8.68 -18.21
C GLU A 175 18.95 10.15 -18.10
N ALA A 176 18.67 10.83 -19.23
CA ALA A 176 18.24 12.22 -19.21
C ALA A 176 16.88 12.40 -18.52
N ASN A 177 15.91 11.51 -18.78
CA ASN A 177 14.62 11.55 -18.09
C ASN A 177 14.72 11.08 -16.63
N ARG A 178 15.61 10.15 -16.28
CA ARG A 178 15.90 9.78 -14.89
C ARG A 178 16.42 10.96 -14.06
N LEU A 179 17.32 11.77 -14.63
CA LEU A 179 17.82 12.99 -13.98
C LEU A 179 16.69 14.01 -13.74
N LYS A 180 15.81 14.22 -14.72
CA LYS A 180 14.63 15.09 -14.55
C LYS A 180 13.70 14.59 -13.44
N ILE A 181 13.44 13.28 -13.37
CA ILE A 181 12.63 12.70 -12.28
C ILE A 181 13.31 12.92 -10.93
N LYS A 182 14.63 12.74 -10.83
CA LYS A 182 15.40 13.01 -9.60
C LYS A 182 15.25 14.46 -9.15
N GLU A 183 15.33 15.42 -10.07
CA GLU A 183 15.11 16.84 -9.76
C GLU A 183 13.68 17.14 -9.30
N ILE A 184 12.68 16.57 -9.97
CA ILE A 184 11.27 16.73 -9.60
C ILE A 184 11.01 16.15 -8.20
N LYS A 185 11.52 14.94 -7.91
CA LYS A 185 11.43 14.30 -6.58
C LYS A 185 12.08 15.16 -5.50
N LYS A 186 13.25 15.76 -5.76
CA LYS A 186 13.90 16.72 -4.85
C LYS A 186 13.04 17.96 -4.59
N LYS A 187 12.46 18.56 -5.64
CA LYS A 187 11.55 19.72 -5.51
C LYS A 187 10.30 19.39 -4.70
N ILE A 188 9.70 18.22 -4.93
CA ILE A 188 8.54 17.74 -4.17
C ILE A 188 8.92 17.58 -2.69
N SER A 189 10.03 16.91 -2.37
CA SER A 189 10.49 16.72 -0.99
C SER A 189 10.70 18.07 -0.29
N MET A 190 11.41 19.01 -0.93
CA MET A 190 11.64 20.35 -0.40
C MET A 190 10.32 21.11 -0.15
N ASN A 191 9.39 21.06 -1.10
CA ASN A 191 8.10 21.72 -0.98
C ASN A 191 7.25 21.10 0.14
N SER A 192 7.25 19.78 0.27
CA SER A 192 6.56 19.07 1.35
C SER A 192 7.14 19.43 2.71
N ILE A 193 8.47 19.47 2.84
CA ILE A 193 9.15 19.91 4.07
C ILE A 193 8.77 21.36 4.40
N ASN A 194 8.81 22.26 3.42
CA ASN A 194 8.41 23.66 3.60
C ASN A 194 6.95 23.79 4.04
N PHE A 195 6.05 23.02 3.42
CA PHE A 195 4.64 22.99 3.79
C PHE A 195 4.44 22.48 5.23
N SER A 196 5.09 21.38 5.61
CA SER A 196 5.04 20.83 6.96
C SER A 196 5.61 21.80 7.99
N ARG A 197 6.75 22.45 7.71
CA ARG A 197 7.33 23.49 8.57
C ARG A 197 6.39 24.67 8.75
N ILE A 198 5.78 25.16 7.67
CA ILE A 198 4.77 26.21 7.74
C ILE A 198 3.61 25.74 8.62
N SER A 199 3.13 24.51 8.44
CA SER A 199 1.98 23.97 9.18
C SER A 199 2.27 23.79 10.67
N VAL A 200 3.48 23.37 11.05
CA VAL A 200 3.89 23.18 12.44
C VAL A 200 4.19 24.53 13.14
N ASN A 201 4.77 25.50 12.43
CA ASN A 201 5.00 26.85 12.97
C ASN A 201 3.71 27.68 13.06
N ARG A 202 2.61 27.22 12.44
CA ARG A 202 1.28 27.86 12.44
C ARG A 202 0.49 27.65 13.74
N ARG A 203 1.08 28.02 14.88
CA ARG A 203 0.27 28.49 16.02
C ARG A 203 -0.12 29.97 15.91
N ASN A 204 0.46 30.74 14.98
CA ASN A 204 0.16 32.16 14.74
C ASN A 204 0.17 32.57 13.25
N ILE A 205 -0.54 31.87 12.35
CA ILE A 205 -0.86 32.46 11.04
C ILE A 205 -2.36 32.36 10.83
N SER A 206 -3.05 33.47 11.14
CA SER A 206 -4.34 33.75 10.52
C SER A 206 -4.16 33.59 9.02
N LEU A 207 -4.92 32.69 8.39
CA LEU A 207 -5.12 32.74 6.95
C LEU A 207 -5.80 34.08 6.66
N SER A 208 -5.04 35.16 6.53
CA SER A 208 -5.56 36.35 5.89
C SER A 208 -5.85 35.94 4.45
N PRO A 209 -7.08 36.11 3.97
CA PRO A 209 -7.38 35.85 2.57
C PRO A 209 -6.53 36.81 1.76
N LYS A 210 -5.40 36.35 1.21
CA LYS A 210 -4.79 37.05 0.09
C LYS A 210 -5.86 37.05 -0.99
N SER A 211 -6.33 38.25 -1.33
CA SER A 211 -7.51 38.58 -2.13
C SER A 211 -7.49 38.08 -3.59
N ASN A 212 -6.68 37.07 -3.92
CA ASN A 212 -6.53 36.57 -5.28
C ASN A 212 -6.51 35.04 -5.42
N TRP A 213 -6.89 34.28 -4.39
CA TRP A 213 -7.22 32.86 -4.56
C TRP A 213 -8.60 32.74 -5.19
N ARG A 214 -8.66 32.77 -6.53
CA ARG A 214 -9.85 32.35 -7.27
C ARG A 214 -9.99 30.85 -7.04
N VAL A 215 -10.77 30.46 -6.05
CA VAL A 215 -11.21 29.07 -5.85
C VAL A 215 -11.87 28.64 -7.16
N CYS A 216 -11.22 27.75 -7.90
CA CYS A 216 -11.87 27.04 -8.99
C CYS A 216 -12.99 26.21 -8.36
N ARG A 217 -14.18 26.81 -8.20
CA ARG A 217 -15.39 26.05 -7.93
C ARG A 217 -15.58 25.16 -9.15
N THR A 218 -15.36 23.86 -8.98
CA THR A 218 -15.89 22.90 -9.94
C THR A 218 -17.39 23.18 -10.04
N PRO A 219 -17.95 23.33 -11.26
CA PRO A 219 -19.38 23.41 -11.40
C PRO A 219 -19.98 22.18 -10.72
N SER A 220 -20.91 22.40 -9.79
CA SER A 220 -21.59 21.34 -9.08
C SER A 220 -22.02 20.26 -10.09
N TRP A 221 -21.82 18.99 -9.74
CA TRP A 221 -22.15 17.78 -10.53
C TRP A 221 -23.60 17.70 -11.07
N ARG A 222 -24.43 18.71 -10.81
CA ARG A 222 -25.81 18.85 -11.29
C ARG A 222 -25.91 19.34 -12.74
N SER A 223 -24.87 19.94 -13.32
CA SER A 223 -24.90 20.49 -14.69
C SER A 223 -24.52 19.49 -15.81
N LEU A 224 -24.08 18.28 -15.46
CA LEU A 224 -23.67 17.24 -16.43
C LEU A 224 -24.72 16.15 -16.67
N ARG A 225 -26.00 16.43 -16.39
CA ARG A 225 -27.09 15.52 -16.76
C ARG A 225 -27.60 15.93 -18.15
N GLN A 226 -27.17 15.23 -19.18
CA GLN A 226 -27.72 15.38 -20.54
C GLN A 226 -29.26 15.28 -20.48
N PRO A 227 -30.01 16.20 -21.12
CA PRO A 227 -31.46 16.12 -21.13
C PRO A 227 -31.91 14.86 -21.86
N SER A 228 -32.88 14.14 -21.28
CA SER A 228 -33.44 12.95 -21.92
C SER A 228 -34.15 13.31 -23.25
N PRO A 229 -34.19 12.40 -24.23
CA PRO A 229 -34.60 12.70 -25.62
C PRO A 229 -36.01 13.29 -25.77
N ARG A 230 -36.88 13.12 -24.77
CA ARG A 230 -38.27 13.63 -24.81
C ARG A 230 -38.38 15.15 -24.66
N LYS A 231 -37.35 15.86 -24.18
CA LYS A 231 -37.41 17.33 -24.03
C LYS A 231 -36.94 18.10 -25.27
N VAL A 232 -36.18 17.49 -26.17
CA VAL A 232 -35.66 18.14 -27.38
C VAL A 232 -36.77 18.38 -28.42
N VAL A 233 -37.76 17.48 -28.50
CA VAL A 233 -38.85 17.56 -29.49
C VAL A 233 -39.82 18.73 -29.20
N LYS A 234 -40.08 19.06 -27.92
CA LYS A 234 -40.98 20.18 -27.57
C LYS A 234 -40.36 21.56 -27.84
N THR A 235 -39.04 21.70 -27.73
CA THR A 235 -38.37 23.01 -27.91
C THR A 235 -38.13 23.34 -29.38
N LEU A 236 -38.04 22.34 -30.27
CA LEU A 236 -37.94 22.57 -31.71
C LEU A 236 -39.28 22.99 -32.35
N CYS A 237 -40.41 22.41 -31.91
CA CYS A 237 -41.75 22.80 -32.43
C CYS A 237 -42.14 24.25 -32.09
N ILE A 238 -41.71 24.78 -30.95
CA ILE A 238 -42.08 26.14 -30.51
C ILE A 238 -41.27 27.21 -31.26
N LYS A 239 -40.05 26.92 -31.70
CA LYS A 239 -39.21 27.87 -32.46
C LYS A 239 -39.55 27.96 -33.95
N LEU A 240 -40.14 26.91 -34.54
CA LEU A 240 -40.58 26.93 -35.95
C LEU A 240 -41.90 27.68 -36.18
N LEU A 241 -42.76 27.79 -35.15
CA LEU A 241 -44.05 28.51 -35.22
C LEU A 241 -43.95 30.03 -34.99
N SER A 242 -42.80 30.55 -34.57
CA SER A 242 -42.60 31.98 -34.27
C SER A 242 -41.83 32.77 -35.33
N SER A 243 -41.42 32.15 -36.46
CA SER A 243 -40.63 32.83 -37.51
C SER A 243 -41.41 33.20 -38.78
N THR A 244 -42.70 32.91 -38.88
CA THR A 244 -43.52 33.16 -40.09
C THR A 244 -44.46 34.37 -39.99
N ARG A 245 -44.21 35.34 -39.09
CA ARG A 245 -45.07 36.54 -38.95
C ARG A 245 -44.29 37.86 -38.98
N THR A 246 -43.53 38.09 -40.05
CA THR A 246 -43.20 39.43 -40.57
C THR A 246 -42.96 39.33 -42.09
N PHE A 247 -44.03 39.45 -42.88
CA PHE A 247 -43.93 39.87 -44.28
C PHE A 247 -45.19 40.70 -44.59
N SER A 248 -44.96 41.95 -44.95
CA SER A 248 -45.95 43.02 -45.16
C SER A 248 -46.80 42.80 -46.42
N PRO A 249 -47.81 43.65 -46.67
CA PRO A 249 -47.55 44.87 -47.45
C PRO A 249 -47.72 46.16 -46.64
#